data_AF-A0A7K3FXC2-F1
#
_entry.id   AF-A0A7K3FXC2-F1
#
_cell.length_a   1.000
_cell.length_b   1.000
_cell.length_c   1.000
_cell.angle_alpha   90.00
_cell.angle_beta   90.00
_cell.angle_gamma   90.00
#
_symmetry.space_group_name_H-M   'P 1'
#
loop_
_entity.id
_entity.type
_entity.pdbx_description
1 polymer ?
#
loop_
_entity_poly.entity_id
_entity_poly.type
_entity_poly.pdbx_seq_one_letter_code
_entity_poly.pdbx_strand_id
1 'polypeptide(L)'
;EAGAAQQAAKAPKAGAFGTQDVVVNTPTFIMNAVNKKTGDLSIYVPNFTGGFEPGENLGVDFSDFFSWIDVDNDKDGGADASYALYKDGTLDFLGLVGEEYVEKNVGRGWNIYTTVLSPGSLGGAKESDLIGVDKSGVLWSYLAYPNGSLTARTRVGGGWNAYTQIAGQGDLTGDGKADIVAKDKDGVLWLYKGTGDYKAPFAARAKVGGGWNVYDRLLSVGDLDSDGKSDLLARKTNGELLRYSGTGNAAAPYKAPVKIGHGYQIFNLY
;
A
#
# COMPACT_ATOMS: atom_id res chain seq x y z
N GLU A 1 -53.96 1.34 19.53
CA GLU A 1 -53.25 0.13 19.99
C GLU A 1 -52.98 -0.74 18.78
N ALA A 2 -51.70 -0.93 18.45
CA ALA A 2 -51.00 -2.23 18.42
C ALA A 2 -51.54 -3.18 17.32
N GLY A 3 -50.78 -3.71 16.37
CA GLY A 3 -49.34 -3.89 16.22
C GLY A 3 -49.19 -5.18 15.42
N ALA A 4 -48.80 -5.11 14.14
CA ALA A 4 -48.55 -6.29 13.33
C ALA A 4 -47.03 -6.50 13.24
N ALA A 5 -46.52 -7.40 14.07
CA ALA A 5 -45.14 -7.84 14.02
C ALA A 5 -44.89 -8.62 12.72
N GLN A 6 -43.99 -8.11 11.87
CA GLN A 6 -43.36 -8.90 10.82
C GLN A 6 -42.48 -9.96 11.48
N GLN A 7 -42.83 -11.23 11.29
CA GLN A 7 -41.95 -12.35 11.61
C GLN A 7 -40.73 -12.27 10.69
N ALA A 8 -39.56 -12.04 11.29
CA ALA A 8 -38.29 -12.13 10.61
C ALA A 8 -38.09 -13.55 10.07
N ALA A 9 -37.97 -13.67 8.75
CA ALA A 9 -37.49 -14.90 8.12
C ALA A 9 -36.04 -15.13 8.60
N LYS A 10 -35.79 -16.29 9.20
CA LYS A 10 -34.44 -16.71 9.60
C LYS A 10 -33.58 -16.87 8.34
N ALA A 11 -32.41 -16.21 8.36
CA ALA A 11 -31.36 -16.45 7.38
C ALA A 11 -30.95 -17.94 7.37
N PRO A 12 -30.60 -18.51 6.20
CA PRO A 12 -30.11 -19.88 6.12
C PRO A 12 -28.82 -20.00 6.93
N LYS A 13 -28.69 -21.10 7.68
CA LYS A 13 -27.44 -21.44 8.38
C LYS A 13 -26.36 -21.68 7.32
N ALA A 14 -25.29 -20.88 7.37
CA ALA A 14 -24.08 -21.17 6.62
C ALA A 14 -23.57 -22.56 7.02
N GLY A 15 -23.33 -23.42 6.02
CA GLY A 15 -22.63 -24.68 6.22
C GLY A 15 -21.24 -24.39 6.74
N ALA A 16 -20.82 -25.16 7.75
CA ALA A 16 -19.51 -25.01 8.37
C ALA A 16 -18.40 -25.33 7.36
N PHE A 17 -17.69 -24.31 6.90
CA PHE A 17 -16.27 -24.40 6.62
C PHE A 17 -15.56 -23.72 7.79
N GLY A 18 -15.07 -24.54 8.73
CA GLY A 18 -14.22 -24.04 9.78
C GLY A 18 -12.84 -23.76 9.21
N THR A 19 -12.44 -22.50 9.19
CA THR A 19 -11.05 -22.07 9.30
C THR A 19 -11.05 -20.89 10.26
N GLN A 20 -10.12 -20.83 11.20
CA GLN A 20 -9.90 -19.58 11.94
C GLN A 20 -9.63 -18.48 10.90
N ASP A 21 -10.19 -17.29 11.08
CA ASP A 21 -9.84 -16.12 10.26
C ASP A 21 -8.33 -15.88 10.46
N VAL A 22 -7.51 -16.35 9.51
CA VAL A 22 -6.06 -16.19 9.58
C VAL A 22 -5.76 -14.76 9.20
N VAL A 23 -5.34 -13.96 10.17
CA VAL A 23 -4.91 -12.58 9.92
C VAL A 23 -3.59 -12.59 9.15
N VAL A 24 -3.60 -12.11 7.92
CA VAL A 24 -2.42 -11.91 7.09
C VAL A 24 -1.95 -10.46 7.23
N ASN A 25 -0.76 -10.26 7.81
CA ASN A 25 -0.19 -8.91 7.99
C ASN A 25 0.74 -8.49 6.84
N THR A 26 0.92 -9.37 5.85
CA THR A 26 1.78 -9.18 4.68
C THR A 26 0.97 -9.54 3.43
N PRO A 27 -0.03 -8.72 3.06
CA PRO A 27 -0.82 -8.94 1.86
C PRO A 27 0.04 -8.93 0.60
N THR A 28 -0.52 -9.32 -0.54
CA THR A 28 0.15 -9.26 -1.84
C THR A 28 -0.74 -8.56 -2.87
N PHE A 29 -0.18 -7.58 -3.58
CA PHE A 29 -0.93 -6.72 -4.50
C PHE A 29 -0.41 -6.80 -5.93
N ILE A 30 -1.27 -6.42 -6.88
CA ILE A 30 -0.89 -6.22 -8.28
C ILE A 30 -0.05 -4.95 -8.39
N MET A 31 0.99 -4.99 -9.22
CA MET A 31 1.71 -3.77 -9.58
C MET A 31 1.02 -3.12 -10.78
N ASN A 32 0.67 -1.84 -10.63
CA ASN A 32 0.08 -1.02 -11.68
C ASN A 32 1.18 -0.22 -12.37
N ALA A 33 1.13 -0.12 -13.69
CA ALA A 33 2.16 0.53 -14.49
C ALA A 33 1.55 1.40 -15.59
N VAL A 34 1.59 2.72 -15.41
CA VAL A 34 1.05 3.68 -16.38
C VAL A 34 2.15 4.13 -17.33
N ASN A 35 1.96 3.92 -18.64
CA ASN A 35 2.94 4.32 -19.64
C ASN A 35 3.08 5.84 -19.66
N LYS A 36 4.30 6.35 -19.43
CA LYS A 36 4.59 7.79 -19.34
C LYS A 36 4.27 8.57 -20.61
N LYS A 37 4.24 7.90 -21.77
CA LYS A 37 4.01 8.52 -23.07
C LYS A 37 2.55 8.39 -23.52
N THR A 38 1.97 7.20 -23.39
CA THR A 38 0.61 6.94 -23.91
C THR A 38 -0.48 7.15 -22.87
N GLY A 39 -0.16 7.07 -21.58
CA GLY A 39 -1.17 7.08 -20.51
C GLY A 39 -1.80 5.72 -20.23
N ASP A 40 -1.52 4.71 -21.05
CA ASP A 40 -2.18 3.40 -20.92
C ASP A 40 -1.72 2.67 -19.65
N LEU A 41 -2.70 2.10 -18.95
CA LEU A 41 -2.47 1.20 -17.81
C LEU A 41 -2.05 -0.19 -18.28
N SER A 42 -1.00 -0.70 -17.66
CA SER A 42 -0.66 -2.12 -17.63
C SER A 42 -0.72 -2.64 -16.19
N ILE A 43 -1.16 -3.88 -16.03
CA ILE A 43 -1.17 -4.60 -14.75
C ILE A 43 -0.17 -5.75 -14.77
N TYR A 44 0.47 -5.99 -13.63
CA TYR A 44 1.42 -7.08 -13.44
C TYR A 44 0.97 -7.92 -12.24
N VAL A 45 0.40 -9.09 -12.53
CA VAL A 45 -0.13 -10.01 -11.51
C VAL A 45 1.03 -10.77 -10.85
N PRO A 46 1.12 -10.80 -9.52
CA PRO A 46 2.07 -11.63 -8.78
C PRO A 46 2.03 -13.09 -9.23
N ASN A 47 3.20 -13.68 -9.46
CA ASN A 47 3.30 -15.11 -9.74
C ASN A 47 3.51 -15.95 -8.47
N PHE A 48 3.49 -15.31 -7.29
CA PHE A 48 3.67 -15.91 -5.97
C PHE A 48 4.98 -16.70 -5.78
N THR A 49 5.98 -16.42 -6.62
CA THR A 49 7.33 -17.01 -6.55
C THR A 49 8.43 -15.95 -6.63
N GLY A 50 8.07 -14.70 -6.34
CA GLY A 50 8.99 -13.57 -6.27
C GLY A 50 9.10 -12.76 -7.56
N GLY A 51 8.13 -12.87 -8.47
CA GLY A 51 8.05 -12.07 -9.70
C GLY A 51 6.61 -11.82 -10.13
N PHE A 52 6.44 -11.49 -11.39
CA PHE A 52 5.14 -11.22 -12.00
C PHE A 52 4.91 -12.10 -13.22
N GLU A 53 3.66 -12.41 -13.48
CA GLU A 53 3.21 -12.87 -14.79
C GLU A 53 3.52 -11.82 -15.89
N PRO A 54 3.51 -12.21 -17.18
CA PRO A 54 3.63 -11.24 -18.27
C PRO A 54 2.60 -10.11 -18.13
N GLY A 55 3.08 -8.86 -18.20
CA GLY A 55 2.21 -7.70 -18.00
C GLY A 55 1.12 -7.60 -19.06
N GLU A 56 -0.10 -7.28 -18.62
CA GLU A 56 -1.27 -7.10 -19.47
C GLU A 56 -1.53 -5.61 -19.66
N ASN A 57 -1.63 -5.14 -20.91
CA ASN A 57 -2.05 -3.77 -21.21
C ASN A 57 -3.58 -3.74 -21.34
N LEU A 58 -4.23 -2.92 -20.53
CA LEU A 58 -5.69 -2.85 -20.47
C LEU A 58 -6.29 -1.86 -21.46
N GLY A 59 -5.47 -1.06 -22.16
CA GLY A 59 -5.92 -0.07 -23.15
C GLY A 59 -6.78 1.06 -22.57
N VAL A 60 -6.70 1.28 -21.25
CA VAL A 60 -7.42 2.34 -20.54
C VAL A 60 -6.47 3.46 -20.15
N ASP A 61 -6.89 4.70 -20.39
CA ASP A 61 -6.11 5.89 -20.07
C ASP A 61 -6.14 6.18 -18.57
N PHE A 62 -4.96 6.13 -17.96
CA PHE A 62 -4.70 6.43 -16.55
C PHE A 62 -3.76 7.63 -16.40
N SER A 63 -3.66 8.49 -17.43
CA SER A 63 -2.75 9.63 -17.43
C SER A 63 -3.05 10.67 -16.36
N ASP A 64 -4.28 10.77 -15.85
CA ASP A 64 -4.67 11.73 -14.81
C ASP A 64 -4.42 11.25 -13.37
N PHE A 65 -3.96 10.01 -13.18
CA PHE A 65 -3.66 9.47 -11.86
C PHE A 65 -2.34 10.01 -11.28
N PHE A 66 -2.36 10.25 -9.98
CA PHE A 66 -1.20 10.56 -9.16
C PHE A 66 -0.72 9.34 -8.37
N SER A 67 -1.63 8.54 -7.82
CA SER A 67 -1.32 7.29 -7.13
C SER A 67 -2.50 6.32 -7.15
N TRP A 68 -2.18 5.02 -7.16
CA TRP A 68 -3.08 3.93 -6.86
C TRP A 68 -2.65 3.29 -5.54
N ILE A 69 -3.58 3.01 -4.63
CA ILE A 69 -3.25 2.56 -3.26
C ILE A 69 -4.18 1.41 -2.90
N ASP A 70 -3.67 0.19 -3.01
CA ASP A 70 -4.42 -1.00 -2.63
C ASP A 70 -4.44 -1.20 -1.11
N VAL A 71 -5.58 -1.71 -0.63
CA VAL A 71 -5.83 -1.97 0.77
C VAL A 71 -6.44 -3.35 0.99
N ASP A 72 -5.92 -4.01 2.02
CA ASP A 72 -6.46 -5.25 2.58
C ASP A 72 -7.16 -4.86 3.90
N ASN A 73 -8.49 -4.80 3.87
CA ASN A 73 -9.30 -4.29 4.97
C ASN A 73 -9.77 -5.41 5.91
N ASP A 74 -9.94 -6.62 5.40
CA ASP A 74 -10.33 -7.79 6.20
C ASP A 74 -9.16 -8.68 6.64
N LYS A 75 -7.96 -8.43 6.09
CA LYS A 75 -6.69 -9.09 6.40
C LYS A 75 -6.63 -10.53 5.90
N ASP A 76 -7.26 -10.83 4.78
CA ASP A 76 -7.18 -12.13 4.13
C ASP A 76 -5.92 -12.29 3.24
N GLY A 77 -5.17 -11.21 3.03
CA GLY A 77 -3.93 -11.17 2.25
C GLY A 77 -4.10 -10.65 0.83
N GLY A 78 -5.31 -10.34 0.38
CA GLY A 78 -5.62 -9.77 -0.93
C GLY A 78 -6.01 -8.29 -0.88
N ALA A 79 -6.22 -7.68 -2.05
CA ALA A 79 -6.88 -6.38 -2.13
C ALA A 79 -8.40 -6.53 -2.03
N ASP A 80 -8.98 -5.81 -1.08
CA ASP A 80 -10.44 -5.62 -0.99
C ASP A 80 -10.91 -4.38 -1.75
N ALA A 81 -10.04 -3.37 -1.77
CA ALA A 81 -10.33 -2.06 -2.32
C ALA A 81 -9.06 -1.30 -2.68
N SER A 82 -9.25 -0.17 -3.34
CA SER A 82 -8.20 0.76 -3.69
C SER A 82 -8.64 2.20 -3.47
N TYR A 83 -7.69 3.05 -3.07
CA TYR A 83 -7.84 4.50 -3.15
C TYR A 83 -7.16 5.02 -4.42
N ALA A 84 -7.94 5.66 -5.28
CA ALA A 84 -7.49 6.33 -6.48
C ALA A 84 -7.26 7.81 -6.21
N LEU A 85 -6.00 8.25 -6.22
CA LEU A 85 -5.64 9.66 -6.08
C LEU A 85 -5.31 10.26 -7.44
N TYR A 86 -6.08 11.26 -7.84
CA TYR A 86 -5.92 11.98 -9.09
C TYR A 86 -5.05 13.24 -8.95
N LYS A 87 -4.46 13.70 -10.05
CA LYS A 87 -3.59 14.89 -10.09
C LYS A 87 -4.30 16.19 -9.73
N ASP A 88 -5.62 16.27 -9.95
CA ASP A 88 -6.45 17.41 -9.56
C ASP A 88 -6.70 17.46 -8.03
N GLY A 89 -6.32 16.41 -7.31
CA GLY A 89 -6.50 16.28 -5.87
C GLY A 89 -7.82 15.63 -5.46
N THR A 90 -8.54 15.02 -6.40
CA THR A 90 -9.66 14.12 -6.09
C THR A 90 -9.12 12.80 -5.53
N LEU A 91 -9.72 12.32 -4.45
CA LEU A 91 -9.48 10.97 -3.91
C LEU A 91 -10.79 10.20 -3.96
N ASP A 92 -10.78 9.10 -4.69
CA ASP A 92 -11.89 8.16 -4.77
C ASP A 92 -11.52 6.84 -4.11
N PHE A 93 -12.52 6.15 -3.59
CA PHE A 93 -12.44 4.78 -3.08
C PHE A 93 -13.21 3.86 -4.03
N LEU A 94 -12.60 2.74 -4.38
CA LEU A 94 -13.17 1.72 -5.27
C LEU A 94 -12.99 0.35 -4.60
N GLY A 95 -14.06 -0.36 -4.28
CA GLY A 95 -13.92 -1.69 -3.68
C GLY A 95 -15.22 -2.33 -3.23
N LEU A 96 -15.14 -3.58 -2.78
CA LEU A 96 -16.29 -4.30 -2.24
C LEU A 96 -16.52 -3.93 -0.78
N VAL A 97 -17.76 -3.59 -0.43
CA VAL A 97 -18.20 -3.37 0.95
C VAL A 97 -19.31 -4.36 1.24
N GLY A 98 -18.96 -5.49 1.86
CA GLY A 98 -19.83 -6.65 1.89
C GLY A 98 -19.95 -7.25 0.49
N GLU A 99 -21.17 -7.33 -0.05
CA GLU A 99 -21.43 -7.87 -1.41
C GLU A 99 -21.61 -6.77 -2.48
N GLU A 100 -21.52 -5.50 -2.10
CA GLU A 100 -21.76 -4.37 -3.00
C GLU A 100 -20.45 -3.73 -3.44
N TYR A 101 -20.31 -3.49 -4.75
CA TYR A 101 -19.23 -2.68 -5.28
C TYR A 101 -19.52 -1.19 -5.05
N VAL A 102 -18.63 -0.53 -4.33
CA VAL A 102 -18.73 0.88 -3.97
C VAL A 102 -17.64 1.66 -4.71
N GLU A 103 -18.08 2.62 -5.52
CA GLU A 103 -17.25 3.72 -5.99
C GLU A 103 -17.70 5.00 -5.28
N LYS A 104 -16.76 5.69 -4.64
CA LYS A 104 -17.09 6.82 -3.77
C LYS A 104 -16.04 7.90 -3.83
N ASN A 105 -16.50 9.13 -4.04
CA ASN A 105 -15.68 10.30 -3.80
C ASN A 105 -15.42 10.48 -2.30
N VAL A 106 -14.18 10.24 -1.87
CA VAL A 106 -13.74 10.44 -0.48
C VAL A 106 -13.55 11.93 -0.21
N GLY A 107 -13.03 12.66 -1.19
CA GLY A 107 -12.96 14.12 -1.13
C GLY A 107 -12.04 14.74 -2.18
N ARG A 108 -11.83 16.05 -2.04
CA ARG A 108 -10.94 16.85 -2.90
C ARG A 108 -9.85 17.54 -2.08
N GLY A 109 -8.87 18.13 -2.76
CA GLY A 109 -7.76 18.87 -2.14
C GLY A 109 -6.58 18.00 -1.70
N TRP A 110 -6.53 16.74 -2.15
CA TRP A 110 -5.43 15.83 -1.86
C TRP A 110 -4.14 16.13 -2.62
N ASN A 111 -4.18 17.04 -3.59
CA ASN A 111 -3.00 17.56 -4.30
C ASN A 111 -2.08 18.42 -3.42
N ILE A 112 -2.37 18.55 -2.11
CA ILE A 112 -1.43 19.08 -1.11
C ILE A 112 -0.34 18.06 -0.72
N TYR A 113 -0.54 16.78 -1.04
CA TYR A 113 0.38 15.70 -0.72
C TYR A 113 1.42 15.47 -1.83
N THR A 114 2.66 15.20 -1.44
CA THR A 114 3.72 14.72 -2.34
C THR A 114 3.80 13.20 -2.35
N THR A 115 3.22 12.55 -1.34
CA THR A 115 3.16 11.10 -1.21
C THR A 115 1.90 10.76 -0.43
N VAL A 116 1.15 9.76 -0.90
CA VAL A 116 0.06 9.10 -0.16
C VAL A 116 0.20 7.61 -0.42
N LEU A 117 0.14 6.80 0.62
CA LEU A 117 0.17 5.33 0.53
C LEU A 117 -0.55 4.72 1.74
N SER A 118 -0.86 3.42 1.64
CA SER A 118 -1.29 2.60 2.76
C SER A 118 -0.13 1.71 3.19
N PRO A 119 0.36 1.79 4.45
CA PRO A 119 1.28 0.80 4.98
C PRO A 119 0.54 -0.45 5.48
N GLY A 120 -0.80 -0.45 5.49
CA GLY A 120 -1.65 -1.38 6.23
C GLY A 120 -2.25 -0.71 7.46
N SER A 121 -2.67 -1.50 8.46
CA SER A 121 -3.23 -0.97 9.70
C SER A 121 -2.16 -0.28 10.55
N LEU A 122 -2.39 1.00 10.89
CA LEU A 122 -1.54 1.78 11.81
C LEU A 122 -1.92 1.57 13.28
N GLY A 123 -3.00 0.84 13.53
CA GLY A 123 -3.62 0.64 14.82
C GLY A 123 -4.64 1.74 15.14
N GLY A 124 -5.87 1.35 15.47
CA GLY A 124 -6.98 2.26 15.78
C GLY A 124 -8.24 1.96 14.96
N ALA A 125 -8.08 1.72 13.65
CA ALA A 125 -9.10 1.14 12.79
C ALA A 125 -8.87 -0.37 12.60
N LYS A 126 -9.87 -1.08 12.06
CA LYS A 126 -9.72 -2.48 11.66
C LYS A 126 -9.11 -2.58 10.26
N GLU A 127 -9.51 -1.64 9.42
CA GLU A 127 -9.16 -1.47 8.02
C GLU A 127 -7.70 -1.03 7.84
N SER A 128 -7.24 -1.03 6.60
CA SER A 128 -5.94 -0.46 6.23
C SER A 128 -6.01 1.07 6.18
N ASP A 129 -5.05 1.72 6.82
CA ASP A 129 -5.03 3.17 7.04
C ASP A 129 -4.15 3.88 5.99
N LEU A 130 -4.33 5.19 5.82
CA LEU A 130 -3.48 5.98 4.93
C LEU A 130 -2.49 6.85 5.70
N ILE A 131 -1.31 7.03 5.11
CA ILE A 131 -0.38 8.10 5.46
C ILE A 131 -0.16 9.03 4.28
N GLY A 132 0.12 10.30 4.57
CA GLY A 132 0.47 11.28 3.55
C GLY A 132 1.51 12.29 4.01
N VAL A 133 2.49 12.57 3.14
CA VAL A 133 3.45 13.67 3.35
C VAL A 133 2.99 14.88 2.56
N ASP A 134 2.66 15.97 3.26
CA ASP A 134 2.25 17.20 2.59
C ASP A 134 3.45 17.96 1.99
N LYS A 135 3.15 18.93 1.12
CA LYS A 135 4.15 19.81 0.47
C LYS A 135 5.01 20.63 1.44
N SER A 136 4.62 20.74 2.72
CA SER A 136 5.43 21.37 3.76
C SER A 136 6.36 20.39 4.49
N GLY A 137 6.30 19.10 4.15
CA GLY A 137 7.10 18.04 4.75
C GLY A 137 6.54 17.51 6.06
N VAL A 138 5.23 17.66 6.31
CA VAL A 138 4.56 17.08 7.48
C VAL A 138 3.92 15.75 7.09
N LEU A 139 4.20 14.71 7.88
CA LEU A 139 3.50 13.44 7.81
C LEU A 139 2.18 13.51 8.59
N TRP A 140 1.15 13.00 7.94
CA TRP A 140 -0.20 12.88 8.45
C TRP A 140 -0.66 11.41 8.38
N SER A 141 -1.45 10.98 9.35
CA SER A 141 -2.15 9.69 9.34
C SER A 141 -3.66 9.87 9.23
N TYR A 142 -4.32 8.89 8.63
CA TYR A 142 -5.75 8.84 8.41
C TYR A 142 -6.25 7.44 8.75
N LEU A 143 -7.10 7.34 9.76
CA LEU A 143 -7.84 6.11 10.00
C LEU A 143 -8.93 5.93 8.96
N ALA A 144 -9.08 4.71 8.45
CA ALA A 144 -10.11 4.34 7.49
C ALA A 144 -11.38 3.80 8.15
N TYR A 145 -12.50 3.91 7.42
CA TYR A 145 -13.77 3.26 7.71
C TYR A 145 -14.05 2.18 6.66
N PRO A 146 -14.89 1.16 6.95
CA PRO A 146 -15.19 0.08 6.00
C PRO A 146 -15.69 0.56 4.62
N ASN A 147 -16.33 1.72 4.56
CA ASN A 147 -16.89 2.29 3.33
C ASN A 147 -15.93 3.25 2.60
N GLY A 148 -14.64 3.17 2.90
CA GLY A 148 -13.59 4.01 2.30
C GLY A 148 -13.58 5.48 2.75
N SER A 149 -14.46 5.90 3.67
CA SER A 149 -14.30 7.22 4.29
C SER A 149 -13.06 7.24 5.16
N LEU A 150 -12.46 8.42 5.31
CA LEU A 150 -11.31 8.65 6.18
C LEU A 150 -11.70 9.61 7.32
N THR A 151 -11.05 9.42 8.46
CA THR A 151 -11.10 10.36 9.57
C THR A 151 -10.45 11.70 9.22
N ALA A 152 -10.64 12.71 10.08
CA ALA A 152 -9.81 13.90 10.05
C ALA A 152 -8.33 13.52 10.27
N ARG A 153 -7.44 14.11 9.47
CA ARG A 153 -6.00 13.80 9.52
C ARG A 153 -5.40 14.07 10.90
N THR A 154 -4.57 13.15 11.38
CA THR A 154 -3.78 13.31 12.60
C THR A 154 -2.35 13.70 12.24
N ARG A 155 -1.82 14.74 12.88
CA ARG A 155 -0.45 15.20 12.63
C ARG A 155 0.55 14.26 13.32
N VAL A 156 1.39 13.59 12.55
CA VAL A 156 2.48 12.76 13.09
C VAL A 156 3.71 13.61 13.39
N GLY A 157 4.17 14.42 12.43
CA GLY A 157 5.36 15.26 12.62
C GLY A 157 5.92 15.87 11.34
N GLY A 158 6.81 16.85 11.48
CA GLY A 158 7.52 17.48 10.35
C GLY A 158 8.83 16.79 9.99
N GLY A 159 9.52 17.28 8.95
CA GLY A 159 10.84 16.81 8.52
C GLY A 159 10.83 15.67 7.50
N TRP A 160 9.65 15.27 7.02
CA TRP A 160 9.49 14.19 6.04
C TRP A 160 9.90 14.60 4.62
N ASN A 161 10.05 15.89 4.36
CA ASN A 161 10.71 16.40 3.16
C ASN A 161 12.20 16.03 3.09
N ALA A 162 12.79 15.45 4.13
CA ALA A 162 14.12 14.84 4.08
C ALA A 162 14.17 13.64 3.10
N TYR A 163 13.03 12.98 2.88
CA TYR A 163 12.91 11.79 2.06
C TYR A 163 12.53 12.11 0.62
N THR A 164 13.10 11.34 -0.31
CA THR A 164 12.77 11.41 -1.73
C THR A 164 11.74 10.37 -2.12
N GLN A 165 11.69 9.24 -1.41
CA GLN A 165 10.75 8.15 -1.64
C GLN A 165 10.41 7.46 -0.33
N ILE A 166 9.16 7.00 -0.22
CA ILE A 166 8.63 6.23 0.90
C ILE A 166 7.88 5.06 0.28
N ALA A 167 8.08 3.87 0.83
CA ALA A 167 7.40 2.64 0.43
C ALA A 167 7.15 1.79 1.66
N GLY A 168 6.07 1.01 1.67
CA GLY A 168 5.77 0.06 2.73
C GLY A 168 4.34 -0.42 2.59
N GLN A 169 4.14 -1.72 2.72
CA GLN A 169 2.85 -2.37 2.65
C GLN A 169 2.95 -3.68 3.42
N GLY A 170 2.51 -3.67 4.68
CA GLY A 170 2.58 -4.81 5.61
C GLY A 170 3.77 -4.79 6.57
N ASP A 171 3.95 -5.93 7.25
CA ASP A 171 4.97 -6.16 8.28
C ASP A 171 6.30 -6.64 7.68
N LEU A 172 7.30 -5.75 7.68
CA LEU A 172 8.65 -6.05 7.19
C LEU A 172 9.52 -6.67 8.29
N THR A 173 9.18 -6.42 9.56
CA THR A 173 10.04 -6.69 10.71
C THR A 173 9.59 -7.89 11.53
N GLY A 174 8.48 -8.51 11.16
CA GLY A 174 7.93 -9.71 11.77
C GLY A 174 7.27 -9.47 13.12
N ASP A 175 6.93 -8.23 13.47
CA ASP A 175 6.35 -7.88 14.77
C ASP A 175 4.82 -7.68 14.76
N GLY A 176 4.18 -8.01 13.62
CA GLY A 176 2.75 -7.93 13.39
C GLY A 176 2.23 -6.52 13.10
N LYS A 177 3.12 -5.56 12.79
CA LYS A 177 2.74 -4.16 12.57
C LYS A 177 3.24 -3.68 11.21
N ALA A 178 2.44 -2.80 10.61
CA ALA A 178 2.78 -2.15 9.37
C ALA A 178 4.07 -1.31 9.50
N ASP A 179 5.06 -1.61 8.66
CA ASP A 179 6.34 -0.91 8.59
C ASP A 179 6.44 -0.10 7.30
N ILE A 180 7.31 0.92 7.30
CA ILE A 180 7.71 1.60 6.06
C ILE A 180 9.22 1.73 5.96
N VAL A 181 9.70 1.93 4.74
CA VAL A 181 11.05 2.37 4.46
C VAL A 181 11.03 3.72 3.74
N ALA A 182 12.05 4.53 3.99
CA ALA A 182 12.18 5.85 3.40
C ALA A 182 13.62 6.12 2.95
N LYS A 183 13.78 6.54 1.69
CA LYS A 183 15.08 6.87 1.10
C LYS A 183 15.33 8.37 1.21
N ASP A 184 16.39 8.78 1.89
CA ASP A 184 16.76 10.19 1.98
C ASP A 184 17.48 10.70 0.71
N LYS A 185 17.81 11.99 0.68
CA LYS A 185 18.50 12.62 -0.46
C LYS A 185 19.93 12.10 -0.66
N ASP A 186 20.58 11.65 0.40
CA ASP A 186 21.94 11.11 0.38
C ASP A 186 21.97 9.64 -0.08
N GLY A 187 20.80 9.05 -0.35
CA GLY A 187 20.66 7.68 -0.81
C GLY A 187 20.80 6.67 0.32
N VAL A 188 20.54 7.07 1.57
CA VAL A 188 20.39 6.15 2.69
C VAL A 188 18.95 5.70 2.79
N LEU A 189 18.74 4.39 2.86
CA LEU A 189 17.45 3.80 3.20
C LEU A 189 17.33 3.65 4.71
N TRP A 190 16.20 4.11 5.22
CA TRP A 190 15.83 4.06 6.63
C TRP A 190 14.59 3.17 6.80
N LEU A 191 14.60 2.34 7.83
CA LEU A 191 13.45 1.59 8.30
C LEU A 191 12.73 2.39 9.38
N TYR A 192 11.41 2.43 9.29
CA TYR A 192 10.50 2.98 10.29
C TYR A 192 9.57 1.88 10.76
N LYS A 193 9.84 1.38 11.97
CA LYS A 193 9.05 0.32 12.58
C LYS A 193 7.67 0.80 13.00
N GLY A 194 6.63 0.05 12.67
CA GLY A 194 5.27 0.28 13.15
C GLY A 194 5.17 0.22 14.67
N THR A 195 4.38 1.10 15.27
CA THR A 195 4.11 1.07 16.71
C THR A 195 2.77 0.42 17.04
N GLY A 196 1.81 0.45 16.10
CA GLY A 196 0.40 0.10 16.34
C GLY A 196 -0.40 1.22 17.00
N ASP A 197 0.13 2.45 17.00
CA ASP A 197 -0.58 3.65 17.44
C ASP A 197 -0.59 4.69 16.31
N TYR A 198 -1.73 4.89 15.65
CA TYR A 198 -1.87 5.85 14.54
C TYR A 198 -1.47 7.30 14.86
N LYS A 199 -1.40 7.69 16.15
CA LYS A 199 -0.93 9.03 16.56
C LYS A 199 0.59 9.13 16.57
N ALA A 200 1.26 8.01 16.76
CA ALA A 200 2.71 7.87 16.73
C ALA A 200 3.09 6.63 15.93
N PRO A 201 2.74 6.54 14.63
CA PRO A 201 2.68 5.29 13.88
C PRO A 201 4.04 4.61 13.72
N PHE A 202 5.13 5.37 13.84
CA PHE A 202 6.48 4.86 13.63
C PHE A 202 7.41 5.17 14.80
N ALA A 203 8.24 4.20 15.14
CA ALA A 203 9.35 4.35 16.07
C ALA A 203 10.49 5.20 15.46
N ALA A 204 11.54 5.43 16.26
CA ALA A 204 12.76 6.05 15.75
C ALA A 204 13.35 5.24 14.59
N ARG A 205 13.76 5.94 13.53
CA ARG A 205 14.28 5.30 12.31
C ARG A 205 15.56 4.52 12.57
N ALA A 206 15.70 3.37 11.92
CA ALA A 206 16.93 2.57 11.88
C ALA A 206 17.57 2.64 10.49
N LYS A 207 18.90 2.73 10.41
CA LYS A 207 19.60 2.76 9.12
C LYS A 207 19.64 1.35 8.53
N VAL A 208 19.10 1.18 7.32
CA VAL A 208 19.23 -0.08 6.55
C VAL A 208 20.56 -0.09 5.79
N GLY A 209 20.89 1.00 5.08
CA GLY A 209 22.14 1.09 4.33
C GLY A 209 22.19 2.29 3.38
N GLY A 210 23.38 2.57 2.83
CA GLY A 210 23.58 3.60 1.80
C GLY A 210 23.52 3.04 0.37
N GLY A 211 23.65 3.91 -0.63
CA GLY A 211 23.76 3.51 -2.05
C GLY A 211 22.43 3.38 -2.80
N TRP A 212 21.30 3.74 -2.17
CA TRP A 212 19.97 3.59 -2.76
C TRP A 212 19.63 4.62 -3.85
N ASN A 213 20.51 5.59 -4.10
CA ASN A 213 20.37 6.54 -5.21
C ASN A 213 20.57 5.91 -6.60
N VAL A 214 20.96 4.64 -6.67
CA VAL A 214 20.91 3.86 -7.92
C VAL A 214 19.47 3.56 -8.38
N TYR A 215 18.48 3.69 -7.49
CA TYR A 215 17.07 3.43 -7.77
C TYR A 215 16.27 4.73 -7.95
N ASP A 216 15.48 4.79 -9.02
CA ASP A 216 14.59 5.91 -9.32
C ASP A 216 13.15 5.68 -8.85
N ARG A 217 12.78 4.43 -8.50
CA ARG A 217 11.49 4.09 -7.88
C ARG A 217 11.65 2.98 -6.86
N LEU A 218 11.02 3.18 -5.71
CA LEU A 218 10.79 2.22 -4.64
C LEU A 218 9.28 2.13 -4.46
N LEU A 219 8.77 0.91 -4.37
CA LEU A 219 7.39 0.60 -4.03
C LEU A 219 7.36 -0.77 -3.34
N SER A 220 6.37 -1.03 -2.51
CA SER A 220 6.10 -2.37 -2.00
C SER A 220 4.77 -2.82 -2.61
N VAL A 221 4.70 -4.10 -2.96
CA VAL A 221 3.47 -4.79 -3.34
C VAL A 221 3.15 -5.89 -2.32
N GLY A 222 3.77 -5.82 -1.15
CA GLY A 222 3.67 -6.83 -0.11
C GLY A 222 4.50 -8.09 -0.38
N ASP A 223 4.00 -9.27 -0.03
CA ASP A 223 4.74 -10.56 -0.04
C ASP A 223 4.73 -11.21 -1.44
N LEU A 224 5.73 -10.90 -2.27
CA LEU A 224 5.74 -11.30 -3.68
C LEU A 224 6.23 -12.74 -3.89
N ASP A 225 6.95 -13.33 -2.92
CA ASP A 225 7.39 -14.74 -2.97
C ASP A 225 6.67 -15.69 -1.99
N SER A 226 5.60 -15.21 -1.36
CA SER A 226 4.74 -15.99 -0.48
C SER A 226 5.50 -16.63 0.70
N ASP A 227 6.52 -15.92 1.21
CA ASP A 227 7.34 -16.37 2.33
C ASP A 227 6.86 -15.82 3.70
N GLY A 228 5.73 -15.10 3.69
CA GLY A 228 5.06 -14.47 4.82
C GLY A 228 5.68 -13.14 5.24
N LYS A 229 6.44 -12.47 4.36
CA LYS A 229 7.21 -11.26 4.68
C LYS A 229 7.06 -10.23 3.58
N SER A 230 6.87 -8.97 3.96
CA SER A 230 6.74 -7.89 2.99
C SER A 230 8.05 -7.67 2.20
N ASP A 231 7.93 -7.58 0.88
CA ASP A 231 9.04 -7.32 -0.04
C ASP A 231 9.10 -5.85 -0.47
N LEU A 232 10.26 -5.45 -1.01
CA LEU A 232 10.46 -4.16 -1.65
C LEU A 232 10.85 -4.32 -3.11
N LEU A 233 10.16 -3.60 -3.98
CA LEU A 233 10.56 -3.42 -5.37
C LEU A 233 11.40 -2.16 -5.54
N ALA A 234 12.49 -2.30 -6.27
CA ALA A 234 13.40 -1.22 -6.57
C ALA A 234 13.72 -1.18 -8.07
N ARG A 235 13.36 -0.09 -8.72
CA ARG A 235 13.62 0.13 -10.14
C ARG A 235 14.84 1.02 -10.32
N LYS A 236 15.74 0.64 -11.23
CA LYS A 236 16.83 1.50 -11.71
C LYS A 236 16.37 2.39 -12.86
N THR A 237 17.08 3.47 -13.12
CA THR A 237 16.81 4.39 -14.24
C THR A 237 16.85 3.73 -15.62
N ASN A 238 17.60 2.64 -15.78
CA ASN A 238 17.64 1.84 -17.02
C ASN A 238 16.45 0.86 -17.16
N GLY A 239 15.53 0.85 -16.19
CA GLY A 239 14.33 0.03 -16.21
C GLY A 239 14.49 -1.38 -15.67
N GLU A 240 15.65 -1.75 -15.13
CA GLU A 240 15.77 -2.98 -14.35
C GLU A 240 14.88 -2.89 -13.11
N LEU A 241 14.07 -3.92 -12.90
CA LEU A 241 13.25 -4.08 -11.71
C LEU A 241 13.85 -5.18 -10.85
N LEU A 242 14.11 -4.86 -9.58
CA LEU A 242 14.68 -5.77 -8.60
C LEU A 242 13.71 -5.96 -7.45
N ARG A 243 13.66 -7.18 -6.92
CA ARG A 243 12.99 -7.52 -5.67
C ARG A 243 14.03 -7.66 -4.56
N TYR A 244 13.76 -7.00 -3.44
CA TYR A 244 14.45 -7.19 -2.18
C TYR A 244 13.52 -8.00 -1.28
N SER A 245 13.83 -9.28 -1.07
CA SER A 245 13.01 -10.13 -0.23
C SER A 245 13.07 -9.68 1.22
N GLY A 246 11.93 -9.56 1.88
CA GLY A 246 11.83 -9.33 3.31
C GLY A 246 12.52 -10.44 4.13
N THR A 247 12.98 -10.10 5.32
CA THR A 247 13.55 -11.09 6.26
C THR A 247 12.73 -11.24 7.54
N GLY A 248 11.78 -10.35 7.81
CA GLY A 248 11.04 -10.37 9.07
C GLY A 248 11.95 -10.03 10.25
N ASN A 249 13.02 -9.27 10.00
CA ASN A 249 14.01 -8.92 11.00
C ASN A 249 14.52 -7.48 10.78
N ALA A 250 14.18 -6.59 11.70
CA ALA A 250 14.57 -5.18 11.66
C ALA A 250 16.09 -4.92 11.57
N ALA A 251 16.92 -5.83 12.09
CA ALA A 251 18.38 -5.66 12.05
C ALA A 251 18.98 -5.94 10.67
N ALA A 252 18.29 -6.72 9.83
CA ALA A 252 18.71 -7.05 8.48
C ALA A 252 17.47 -7.20 7.58
N PRO A 253 16.74 -6.10 7.26
CA PRO A 253 15.37 -6.19 6.74
C PRO A 253 15.22 -6.87 5.37
N TYR A 254 16.29 -6.92 4.58
CA TYR A 254 16.24 -7.47 3.23
C TYR A 254 17.37 -8.48 2.94
N LYS A 255 17.04 -9.49 2.14
CA LYS A 255 18.03 -10.37 1.47
C LYS A 255 18.73 -9.60 0.34
N ALA A 256 19.73 -10.22 -0.28
CA ALA A 256 20.34 -9.69 -1.49
C ALA A 256 19.31 -9.59 -2.63
N PRO A 257 19.33 -8.52 -3.45
CA PRO A 257 18.28 -8.30 -4.44
C PRO A 257 18.38 -9.27 -5.61
N VAL A 258 17.22 -9.64 -6.14
CA VAL A 258 17.08 -10.45 -7.36
C VAL A 258 16.49 -9.58 -8.46
N LYS A 259 17.05 -9.62 -9.67
CA LYS A 259 16.46 -8.97 -10.84
C LYS A 259 15.25 -9.78 -11.29
N ILE A 260 14.09 -9.14 -11.34
CA ILE A 260 12.81 -9.77 -11.69
C ILE A 260 12.22 -9.21 -12.99
N GLY A 261 12.86 -8.20 -13.58
CA GLY A 261 12.37 -7.60 -14.82
C GLY A 261 13.28 -6.54 -15.42
N HIS A 262 12.89 -6.04 -16.59
CA HIS A 262 13.55 -4.97 -17.33
C HIS A 262 12.54 -4.17 -18.17
N GLY A 263 12.93 -3.01 -18.69
CA GLY A 263 12.07 -2.19 -19.55
C GLY A 263 11.08 -1.28 -18.79
N TYR A 264 11.15 -1.24 -17.46
CA TYR A 264 10.18 -0.52 -16.63
C TYR A 264 10.40 1.01 -16.58
N GLN A 265 11.45 1.54 -17.22
CA GLN A 265 11.76 2.98 -17.21
C GLN A 265 10.70 3.83 -17.91
N ILE A 266 9.88 3.21 -18.77
CA ILE A 266 8.82 3.89 -19.50
C ILE A 266 7.54 4.07 -18.67
N PHE A 267 7.45 3.47 -17.48
CA PHE A 267 6.23 3.47 -16.66
C PHE A 267 6.35 4.34 -15.39
N ASN A 268 5.24 4.95 -14.98
CA ASN A 268 5.02 5.28 -13.58
C ASN A 268 4.46 4.02 -12.90
N LEU A 269 5.15 3.50 -11.89
CA LEU A 269 4.75 2.27 -11.19
C LEU A 269 4.02 2.61 -9.91
N TYR A 270 2.89 1.99 -9.64
CA TYR A 270 2.11 2.12 -8.43
C TYR A 270 1.93 0.75 -7.79
#